data_AF-A0AAN1DY29-F1
#
_entry.id   AF-A0AAN1DY29-F1
#
_cell.length_a   1.000
_cell.length_b   1.000
_cell.length_c   1.000
_cell.angle_alpha   90.00
_cell.angle_beta   90.00
_cell.angle_gamma   90.00
#
_symmetry.space_group_name_H-M   'P 1'
#
loop_
_entity.id
_entity.type
_entity.pdbx_description
1 polymer ?
#
loop_
_entity_poly.entity_id
_entity_poly.type
_entity_poly.pdbx_seq_one_letter_code
_entity_poly.pdbx_strand_id
1 'polypeptide(L)'
;MKEVEKNEIKRLSDRLDAIHHQQADLSLVDAAEKYAELEKEKATIETELVRLREVQGQKLSKEAQKLMSMPHRRAITKKEQADMGKLKKSVRGLVVVHPMTALGREMGLKEMTGFSKTAF
;
A
#
# COMPACT_ATOMS: atom_id res chain seq x y z
N MET A 1 3.56 -10.62 -11.89
CA MET A 1 2.74 -9.43 -12.23
C MET A 1 3.14 -8.27 -11.32
N LYS A 2 4.43 -7.93 -11.30
CA LYS A 2 5.06 -7.14 -10.23
C LYS A 2 4.89 -5.64 -10.47
N GLU A 3 4.39 -4.96 -9.44
CA GLU A 3 4.71 -3.57 -9.06
C GLU A 3 4.52 -2.42 -10.07
N VAL A 4 3.96 -2.64 -11.26
CA VAL A 4 3.76 -1.55 -12.25
C VAL A 4 2.95 -0.39 -11.65
N GLU A 5 1.84 -0.68 -10.97
CA GLU A 5 1.01 0.35 -10.33
C GLU A 5 1.73 1.07 -9.19
N LYS A 6 2.51 0.34 -8.38
CA LYS A 6 3.28 0.93 -7.27
C LYS A 6 4.38 1.85 -7.80
N ASN A 7 5.04 1.45 -8.88
CA ASN A 7 6.06 2.26 -9.55
C ASN A 7 5.44 3.48 -10.22
N GLU A 8 4.26 3.35 -10.81
CA GLU A 8 3.56 4.47 -11.44
C GLU A 8 3.04 5.48 -10.40
N ILE A 9 2.48 5.00 -9.28
CA ILE A 9 2.12 5.87 -8.14
C ILE A 9 3.35 6.65 -7.66
N LYS A 10 4.50 5.98 -7.51
CA LYS A 10 5.73 6.66 -7.11
C LYS A 10 6.14 7.72 -8.14
N ARG A 11 6.16 7.37 -9.42
CA ARG A 11 6.53 8.29 -10.51
C ARG A 11 5.61 9.52 -10.56
N LEU A 12 4.30 9.33 -10.45
CA LEU A 12 3.31 10.41 -10.43
C LEU A 12 3.44 11.27 -9.17
N SER A 13 3.74 10.66 -8.02
CA SER A 13 4.02 11.39 -6.78
C SER A 13 5.29 12.24 -6.89
N ASP A 14 6.39 11.67 -7.39
CA ASP A 14 7.65 12.39 -7.59
C ASP A 14 7.45 13.55 -8.59
N ARG A 15 6.60 13.36 -9.61
CA ARG A 15 6.23 14.41 -10.56
C ARG A 15 5.39 15.51 -9.92
N LEU A 16 4.43 15.15 -9.06
CA LEU A 16 3.62 16.11 -8.31
C LEU A 16 4.48 16.97 -7.38
N ASP A 17 5.44 16.36 -6.66
CA ASP A 17 6.38 17.06 -5.80
C ASP A 17 7.26 18.02 -6.62
N ALA A 18 7.72 17.61 -7.80
CA ALA A 18 8.46 18.48 -8.70
C ALA A 18 7.62 19.69 -9.18
N ILE A 19 6.33 19.48 -9.48
CA ILE A 19 5.41 20.57 -9.84
C ILE A 19 5.23 21.52 -8.66
N HIS A 20 5.05 21.01 -7.43
CA HIS A 20 4.94 21.85 -6.24
C HIS A 20 6.20 22.70 -5.99
N HIS A 21 7.39 22.13 -6.20
CA HIS A 21 8.64 22.89 -6.13
C HIS A 21 8.72 23.96 -7.22
N GLN A 22 8.37 23.63 -8.47
CA GLN A 22 8.33 24.60 -9.56
C GLN A 22 7.35 25.74 -9.30
N GLN A 23 6.17 25.44 -8.75
CA GLN A 23 5.17 26.46 -8.38
C GLN A 23 5.65 27.37 -7.25
N ALA A 24 6.41 26.84 -6.29
CA ALA A 24 6.97 27.64 -5.20
C ALA A 24 8.03 28.65 -5.69
N ASP A 25 8.78 28.30 -6.73
CA ASP A 25 9.81 29.16 -7.34
C ASP A 25 9.23 30.19 -8.35
N LEU A 26 7.96 30.04 -8.75
CA LEU A 26 7.31 30.90 -9.74
C LEU A 26 6.63 32.11 -9.08
N SER A 27 6.91 33.31 -9.61
CA SER A 27 6.13 34.52 -9.31
C SER A 27 4.73 34.39 -9.92
N LEU A 28 3.69 34.44 -9.09
CA LEU A 28 2.28 34.39 -9.51
C LEU A 28 1.89 35.52 -10.47
N VAL A 29 2.63 36.64 -10.44
CA VAL A 29 2.33 37.85 -11.22
C VAL A 29 2.99 37.79 -12.60
N ASP A 30 4.22 37.28 -12.69
CA ASP A 30 5.00 37.28 -13.95
C ASP A 30 4.79 36.01 -14.79
N ALA A 31 4.33 34.91 -14.16
CA ALA A 31 4.22 33.60 -14.79
C ALA A 31 2.81 32.98 -14.69
N ALA A 32 1.76 33.81 -14.73
CA ALA A 32 0.37 33.39 -14.57
C ALA A 32 -0.06 32.28 -15.57
N GLU A 33 0.34 32.38 -16.83
CA GLU A 33 0.03 31.36 -17.85
C GLU A 33 0.67 30.01 -17.53
N LYS A 34 1.96 30.02 -17.16
CA LYS A 34 2.71 28.83 -16.78
C LYS A 34 2.17 28.20 -15.49
N TYR A 35 1.72 29.02 -14.54
CA TYR A 35 1.06 28.54 -13.33
C TYR A 35 -0.26 27.82 -13.65
N ALA A 36 -1.06 28.37 -14.56
CA ALA A 36 -2.32 27.77 -14.99
C ALA A 36 -2.13 26.43 -15.73
N GLU A 37 -1.03 26.26 -16.48
CA GLU A 37 -0.66 24.98 -17.09
C GLU A 37 -0.26 23.94 -16.04
N LEU A 38 0.56 24.33 -15.05
CA LEU A 38 0.98 23.44 -13.96
C LEU A 38 -0.20 22.99 -13.10
N GLU A 39 -1.19 23.85 -12.86
CA GLU A 39 -2.43 23.47 -12.15
C GLU A 39 -3.25 22.45 -12.93
N LYS A 40 -3.33 22.55 -14.26
CA LYS A 40 -4.00 21.54 -15.10
C LYS A 40 -3.24 20.20 -15.05
N GLU A 41 -1.92 20.23 -15.13
CA GLU A 41 -1.08 19.02 -15.01
C GLU A 41 -1.24 18.38 -13.62
N LYS A 42 -1.23 19.19 -12.56
CA LYS A 42 -1.47 18.75 -11.19
C LYS A 42 -2.84 18.05 -11.03
N ALA A 43 -3.91 18.66 -11.51
CA ALA A 43 -5.25 18.10 -11.40
C ALA A 43 -5.38 16.73 -12.11
N THR A 44 -4.73 16.57 -13.27
CA THR A 44 -4.71 15.29 -13.99
C THR A 44 -3.90 14.22 -13.26
N ILE A 45 -2.74 14.58 -12.71
CA ILE A 45 -1.90 13.70 -11.89
C ILE A 45 -2.62 13.26 -10.62
N GLU A 46 -3.27 14.18 -9.91
CA GLU A 46 -4.05 13.88 -8.70
C GLU A 46 -5.21 12.92 -8.99
N THR A 47 -5.92 13.14 -10.11
CA THR A 47 -7.00 12.24 -10.56
C THR A 47 -6.48 10.82 -10.83
N GLU A 48 -5.36 10.68 -11.54
CA GLU A 48 -4.78 9.37 -11.82
C GLU A 48 -4.21 8.71 -10.55
N LEU A 49 -3.63 9.48 -9.62
CA LEU A 49 -3.19 8.97 -8.32
C LEU A 49 -4.34 8.40 -7.50
N VAL A 50 -5.49 9.08 -7.46
CA VAL A 50 -6.70 8.57 -6.78
C VAL A 50 -7.15 7.26 -7.41
N ARG A 51 -7.26 7.23 -8.75
CA ARG A 51 -7.64 6.01 -9.49
C ARG A 51 -6.69 4.84 -9.22
N LEU A 52 -5.38 5.07 -9.25
CA LEU A 52 -4.39 4.02 -8.97
C LEU A 52 -4.45 3.54 -7.51
N ARG A 53 -4.68 4.45 -6.55
CA ARG A 53 -4.86 4.09 -5.14
C ARG A 53 -6.13 3.26 -4.91
N GLU A 54 -7.22 3.56 -5.61
CA GLU A 54 -8.44 2.75 -5.57
C GLU A 54 -8.20 1.33 -6.08
N VAL A 55 -7.51 1.18 -7.21
CA VAL A 55 -7.14 -0.14 -7.75
C VAL A 55 -6.28 -0.91 -6.74
N GLN A 56 -5.33 -0.25 -6.09
CA GLN A 56 -4.52 -0.85 -5.03
C GLN A 56 -5.38 -1.30 -3.84
N GLY A 57 -6.31 -0.46 -3.39
CA GLY A 57 -7.26 -0.79 -2.32
C GLY A 57 -8.13 -1.99 -2.66
N GLN A 58 -8.67 -2.06 -3.88
CA GLN A 58 -9.46 -3.22 -4.34
C GLN A 58 -8.64 -4.53 -4.32
N LYS A 59 -7.35 -4.47 -4.66
CA LYS A 59 -6.46 -5.65 -4.59
C LYS A 59 -6.21 -6.08 -3.15
N LEU A 60 -5.90 -5.13 -2.27
CA LEU A 60 -5.71 -5.41 -0.84
C LEU A 60 -6.98 -6.01 -0.23
N SER A 61 -8.15 -5.48 -0.57
CA SER A 61 -9.44 -6.02 -0.13
C SER A 61 -9.67 -7.48 -0.58
N LYS A 62 -9.35 -7.81 -1.85
CA LYS A 62 -9.42 -9.19 -2.35
C LYS A 62 -8.43 -10.12 -1.63
N GLU A 63 -7.22 -9.65 -1.34
CA GLU A 63 -6.23 -10.39 -0.56
C GLU A 63 -6.71 -10.61 0.89
N ALA A 64 -7.26 -9.58 1.52
CA ALA A 64 -7.84 -9.64 2.86
C ALA A 64 -8.96 -10.69 2.91
N GLN A 65 -9.87 -10.68 1.94
CA GLN A 65 -10.98 -11.65 1.86
C GLN A 65 -10.47 -13.09 1.71
N LYS A 66 -9.42 -13.30 0.90
CA LYS A 66 -8.77 -14.61 0.76
C LYS A 66 -8.16 -15.07 2.08
N LEU A 67 -7.50 -14.19 2.84
CA LEU A 67 -6.95 -14.54 4.16
C LEU A 67 -8.05 -14.81 5.19
N MET A 68 -9.12 -14.01 5.18
CA MET A 68 -10.25 -14.22 6.08
C MET A 68 -10.97 -15.56 5.83
N SER A 69 -10.99 -16.05 4.60
CA SER A 69 -11.55 -17.37 4.24
C SER A 69 -10.73 -18.56 4.72
N MET A 70 -9.51 -18.35 5.23
CA MET A 70 -8.70 -19.45 5.72
C MET A 70 -9.24 -19.99 7.06
N PRO A 71 -9.23 -21.32 7.28
CA PRO A 71 -9.85 -21.94 8.45
C PRO A 71 -9.08 -21.67 9.75
N HIS A 72 -7.76 -21.57 9.70
CA HIS A 72 -6.92 -21.38 10.88
C HIS A 72 -6.25 -20.01 10.84
N ARG A 73 -6.61 -19.16 11.81
CA ARG A 73 -6.03 -17.83 11.99
C ARG A 73 -5.90 -17.50 13.47
N ARG A 74 -4.75 -16.96 13.86
CA ARG A 74 -4.51 -16.45 15.22
C ARG A 74 -3.32 -15.50 15.26
N ALA A 75 -3.25 -14.71 16.33
CA ALA A 75 -2.07 -13.93 16.64
C ALA A 75 -0.85 -14.85 16.89
N ILE A 76 0.30 -14.43 16.38
CA ILE A 76 1.58 -15.10 16.56
C ILE A 76 2.21 -14.60 17.85
N THR A 77 2.54 -15.53 18.75
CA THR A 77 3.14 -15.19 20.04
C THR A 77 4.56 -14.66 19.91
N LYS A 78 5.08 -13.93 20.90
CA LYS A 78 6.46 -13.40 20.86
C LYS A 78 7.53 -14.49 20.72
N LYS A 79 7.31 -15.67 21.31
CA LYS A 79 8.21 -16.82 21.16
C LYS A 79 8.26 -17.31 19.72
N GLU A 80 7.08 -17.40 19.09
CA GLU A 80 6.96 -17.79 17.69
C GLU A 80 7.50 -16.73 16.73
N GLN A 81 7.37 -15.45 17.07
CA GLN A 81 7.99 -14.36 16.33
C GLN A 81 9.52 -14.43 16.38
N ALA A 82 10.10 -14.89 17.50
CA ALA A 82 11.54 -15.14 17.60
C ALA A 82 11.96 -16.34 16.74
N ASP A 83 11.14 -17.40 16.72
CA ASP A 83 11.41 -18.66 15.99
C ASP A 83 10.64 -18.79 14.66
N MET A 84 10.46 -17.68 13.93
CA MET A 84 9.66 -17.66 12.70
C MET A 84 10.14 -18.68 11.65
N GLY A 85 11.43 -18.98 11.62
CA GLY A 85 11.98 -20.00 10.72
C GLY A 85 11.45 -21.40 11.02
N LYS A 86 11.34 -21.77 12.31
CA LYS A 86 10.77 -23.06 12.74
C LYS A 86 9.28 -23.10 12.44
N LEU A 87 8.55 -22.04 12.79
CA LEU A 87 7.11 -21.95 12.55
C LEU A 87 6.75 -22.08 11.07
N LYS A 88 7.45 -21.35 10.19
CA LYS A 88 7.22 -21.43 8.73
C LYS A 88 7.58 -22.80 8.13
N LYS A 89 8.52 -23.53 8.73
CA LYS A 89 8.85 -24.91 8.31
C LYS A 89 7.78 -25.90 8.75
N SER A 90 7.26 -25.77 9.97
CA SER A 90 6.21 -26.63 10.50
C SER A 90 4.86 -26.39 9.81
N VAL A 91 4.55 -25.14 9.48
CA VAL A 91 3.26 -24.72 8.92
C VAL A 91 3.45 -24.29 7.46
N ARG A 92 3.43 -25.26 6.56
CA ARG A 92 3.64 -25.00 5.13
C ARG A 92 2.51 -24.13 4.58
N GLY A 93 2.88 -22.98 4.02
CA GLY A 93 1.92 -22.02 3.47
C GLY A 93 1.35 -21.03 4.49
N LEU A 94 1.96 -20.91 5.67
CA LEU A 94 1.64 -19.86 6.64
C LEU A 94 1.85 -18.47 6.01
N VAL A 95 0.78 -17.69 5.99
CA VAL A 95 0.82 -16.27 5.63
C VAL A 95 0.81 -15.45 6.91
N VAL A 96 1.75 -14.52 7.05
CA VAL A 96 1.85 -13.65 8.22
C VAL A 96 1.59 -12.22 7.81
N VAL A 97 0.66 -11.56 8.50
CA VAL A 97 0.33 -10.15 8.30
C VAL A 97 0.67 -9.37 9.57
N HIS A 98 1.41 -8.28 9.39
CA HIS A 98 1.79 -7.39 10.48
C HIS A 98 0.75 -6.25 10.61
N PRO A 99 0.38 -5.80 11.82
CA PRO A 99 -0.68 -4.80 12.04
C PRO A 99 -0.40 -3.47 11.32
N MET A 100 0.86 -3.04 11.26
CA MET A 100 1.24 -1.78 10.62
C MET A 100 1.25 -1.80 9.08
N THR A 101 1.12 -2.96 8.41
CA THR A 101 1.09 -3.00 6.93
C THR A 101 -0.23 -2.46 6.40
N ALA A 102 -0.29 -2.03 5.14
CA ALA A 102 -1.53 -1.55 4.51
C ALA A 102 -2.66 -2.58 4.66
N LEU A 103 -2.36 -3.85 4.36
CA LEU A 103 -3.28 -4.96 4.54
C LEU A 103 -3.69 -5.16 6.01
N GLY A 104 -2.72 -5.09 6.94
CA GLY A 104 -3.00 -5.24 8.37
C GLY A 104 -3.90 -4.14 8.93
N ARG A 105 -3.70 -2.90 8.48
CA ARG A 105 -4.55 -1.75 8.83
C ARG A 105 -5.96 -1.91 8.27
N GLU A 106 -6.09 -2.30 7.00
CA GLU A 106 -7.39 -2.54 6.35
C GLU A 106 -8.17 -3.68 7.04
N MET A 107 -7.47 -4.74 7.44
CA MET A 107 -8.06 -5.85 8.20
C MET A 107 -8.30 -5.54 9.69
N GLY A 108 -7.91 -4.36 10.18
CA GLY A 108 -8.06 -3.99 11.59
C GLY A 108 -7.23 -4.81 12.58
N LEU A 109 -6.11 -5.40 12.12
CA LEU A 109 -5.25 -6.22 12.97
C LEU A 109 -4.49 -5.36 13.97
N LYS A 110 -4.52 -5.75 15.25
CA LYS A 110 -3.74 -5.10 16.33
C LYS A 110 -2.39 -5.78 16.58
N GLU A 111 -2.31 -7.07 16.27
CA GLU A 111 -1.14 -7.91 16.51
C GLU A 111 -0.74 -8.65 15.24
N MET A 112 0.51 -9.12 15.20
CA MET A 112 0.99 -9.93 14.08
C MET A 112 0.15 -11.22 14.02
N THR A 113 -0.56 -11.41 12.91
CA THR A 113 -1.54 -12.49 12.77
C THR A 113 -1.10 -13.44 11.67
N GLY A 114 -1.14 -14.73 11.97
CA GLY A 114 -0.91 -15.80 11.00
C GLY A 114 -2.22 -16.32 10.43
N PHE A 115 -2.19 -16.72 9.16
CA PHE A 115 -3.29 -17.37 8.44
C PHE A 115 -2.75 -18.62 7.75
N SER A 116 -3.45 -19.75 7.90
CA SER A 116 -3.05 -21.02 7.29
C SER A 116 -4.27 -21.90 6.97
N LYS A 117 -4.06 -22.84 6.04
CA LYS A 117 -5.00 -23.93 5.76
C LYS A 117 -4.89 -25.07 6.77
N THR A 118 -3.75 -25.18 7.46
CA THR A 118 -3.50 -26.19 8.49
C THR A 118 -3.49 -25.54 9.86
N ALA A 119 -3.89 -26.27 10.90
CA ALA A 119 -3.80 -25.80 12.28
C ALA A 119 -2.34 -25.51 12.67
N PHE A 120 -2.15 -24.45 13.46
CA PHE A 120 -0.87 -24.07 14.03
C PHE A 120 -1.03 -23.27 15.30
#